data_AF-A0A9J2P3Y3-F1
#
_entry.id   AF-A0A9J2P3Y3-F1
#
_cell.length_a   1.000
_cell.length_b   1.000
_cell.length_c   1.000
_cell.angle_alpha   90.00
_cell.angle_beta   90.00
_cell.angle_gamma   90.00
#
_symmetry.space_group_name_H-M   'P 1'
#
loop_
_entity.id
_entity.type
_entity.pdbx_description
1 polymer ?
#
loop_
_entity_poly.entity_id
_entity_poly.type
_entity_poly.pdbx_seq_one_letter_code
_entity_poly.pdbx_strand_id
1 'polypeptide(L)'
;MSEKYREQCGASSRNAASIERIVQPRSMLMQASLILLFVAISIALSANEINEFENPTVYSLCLAIKREEEEEEEEETKEEEEEEEEEEEEEEEEEEEDILLYNHQTLIAPDECGMLKDCGNAATEWKPCIERKIADQVFGSCCERFVPPECRGLCIYENNPIEARVVLMHTIQPSRCRLYKYLSSVVHCAAQTHDNTQCCRDMGVHEIGPQCLQMCKPQGNPRQLWGTKSLRKDLVVCLAKWDQVMQCHQSGLRARKIPKTPTVTTH
;
A
#
# COMPACT_ATOMS: atom_id res chain seq x y z
N MET A 1 -2.83 -5.25 46.22
CA MET A 1 -1.65 -5.34 45.33
C MET A 1 -1.84 -4.31 44.25
N SER A 2 -1.33 -3.12 44.52
CA SER A 2 -1.56 -1.86 43.81
C SER A 2 -0.19 -1.17 43.82
N GLU A 3 0.15 -0.47 42.74
CA GLU A 3 1.38 0.36 42.58
C GLU A 3 2.69 -0.32 42.14
N LYS A 4 2.67 -1.26 41.17
CA LYS A 4 3.94 -1.65 40.51
C LYS A 4 3.91 -1.87 38.98
N TYR A 5 2.87 -1.38 38.28
CA TYR A 5 2.77 -1.50 36.82
C TYR A 5 2.36 -0.15 36.17
N ARG A 6 3.05 0.93 36.54
CA ARG A 6 2.82 2.28 35.95
C ARG A 6 4.11 2.95 35.43
N GLU A 7 5.15 2.18 35.17
CA GLU A 7 6.40 2.69 34.58
C GLU A 7 6.85 1.80 33.43
N GLN A 8 6.13 1.87 32.31
CA GLN A 8 6.66 1.45 31.00
C GLN A 8 5.73 1.96 29.90
N CYS A 9 5.76 3.28 29.69
CA CYS A 9 5.35 3.94 28.45
C CYS A 9 5.63 5.44 28.63
N GLY A 10 6.89 5.86 28.45
CA GLY A 10 7.25 7.27 28.64
C GLY A 10 8.75 7.58 28.56
N ALA A 11 9.33 7.50 27.37
CA ALA A 11 10.52 8.25 26.93
C ALA A 11 10.69 7.98 25.42
N SER A 12 10.08 8.77 24.53
CA SER A 12 10.50 10.08 24.05
C SER A 12 11.99 10.21 23.73
N SER A 13 12.30 9.97 22.46
CA SER A 13 12.97 10.91 21.57
C SER A 13 14.20 11.66 22.11
N ARG A 14 15.37 11.25 21.62
CA ARG A 14 16.46 12.16 21.22
C ARG A 14 17.52 11.35 20.46
N ASN A 15 17.64 11.60 19.16
CA ASN A 15 18.88 11.81 18.39
C ASN A 15 18.58 11.65 16.88
N ALA A 16 18.10 12.73 16.26
CA ALA A 16 18.17 12.90 14.82
C ALA A 16 19.46 13.68 14.51
N ALA A 17 20.46 12.98 13.97
CA ALA A 17 21.61 13.58 13.33
C ALA A 17 21.67 13.08 11.88
N SER A 18 21.16 13.93 10.99
CA SER A 18 21.69 14.23 9.65
C SER A 18 22.54 13.18 8.95
N ILE A 19 21.96 12.46 7.98
CA ILE A 19 22.68 11.96 6.79
C ILE A 19 21.76 12.13 5.59
N GLU A 20 21.97 13.20 4.83
CA GLU A 20 21.62 13.26 3.41
C GLU A 20 22.49 12.22 2.69
N ARG A 21 21.88 11.27 1.97
CA ARG A 21 22.55 10.62 0.85
C ARG A 21 21.58 10.41 -0.31
N ILE A 22 22.01 11.02 -1.41
CA ILE A 22 21.45 11.06 -2.74
C ILE A 22 21.58 9.67 -3.35
N VAL A 23 20.47 9.05 -3.75
CA VAL A 23 20.47 7.91 -4.68
C VAL A 23 20.06 8.45 -6.05
N GLN A 24 21.05 8.53 -6.93
CA GLN A 24 20.86 8.82 -8.35
C GLN A 24 20.41 7.56 -9.09
N PRO A 25 19.62 7.68 -10.16
CA PRO A 25 19.31 6.57 -11.05
C PRO A 25 20.51 6.29 -11.97
N ARG A 26 21.13 5.11 -11.82
CA ARG A 26 22.03 4.52 -12.82
C ARG A 26 21.18 3.80 -13.87
N SER A 27 20.93 4.40 -15.04
CA SER A 27 20.52 3.64 -16.25
C SER A 27 20.50 4.45 -17.57
N MET A 28 21.45 5.37 -17.82
CA MET A 28 21.48 6.07 -19.13
C MET A 28 22.84 6.12 -19.85
N LEU A 29 23.86 5.38 -19.38
CA LEU A 29 25.18 5.37 -20.04
C LEU A 29 25.41 4.21 -21.01
N MET A 30 24.57 3.17 -21.02
CA MET A 30 24.74 2.03 -21.94
C MET A 30 24.25 2.30 -23.38
N GLN A 31 23.38 3.29 -23.63
CA GLN A 31 22.87 3.54 -24.98
C GLN A 31 23.78 4.40 -25.86
N ALA A 32 24.67 5.23 -25.29
CA ALA A 32 25.55 6.09 -26.08
C ALA A 32 26.73 5.33 -26.69
N SER A 33 27.19 4.23 -26.05
CA SER A 33 28.29 3.41 -26.54
C SER A 33 27.89 2.53 -27.73
N LEU A 34 26.67 1.96 -27.69
CA LEU A 34 26.13 1.14 -28.77
C LEU A 34 25.99 1.93 -30.09
N ILE A 35 25.50 3.17 -30.01
CA ILE A 35 25.31 4.03 -31.20
C ILE A 35 26.65 4.37 -31.85
N LEU A 36 27.70 4.62 -31.06
CA LEU A 36 29.05 4.84 -31.59
C LEU A 36 29.63 3.57 -32.23
N LEU A 37 29.34 2.39 -31.68
CA LEU A 37 29.72 1.11 -32.27
C LEU A 37 29.02 0.87 -33.62
N PHE A 38 27.70 1.09 -33.71
CA PHE A 38 26.95 0.94 -34.96
C PHE A 38 27.40 1.93 -36.04
N VAL A 39 27.73 3.16 -35.68
CA VAL A 39 28.27 4.16 -36.61
C VAL A 39 29.67 3.77 -37.08
N ALA A 40 30.54 3.27 -36.18
CA ALA A 40 31.87 2.80 -36.55
C ALA A 40 31.83 1.57 -37.48
N ILE A 41 30.93 0.61 -37.21
CA ILE A 41 30.71 -0.58 -38.06
C ILE A 41 30.15 -0.16 -39.42
N SER A 42 29.20 0.77 -39.46
CA SER A 42 28.63 1.28 -40.73
C SER A 42 29.65 2.01 -41.59
N ILE A 43 30.55 2.80 -40.96
CA ILE A 43 31.64 3.48 -41.67
C ILE A 43 32.66 2.45 -42.19
N ALA A 44 33.00 1.44 -41.39
CA ALA A 44 33.91 0.36 -41.81
C ALA A 44 33.35 -0.47 -42.98
N LEU A 45 32.03 -0.75 -43.00
CA LEU A 45 31.36 -1.48 -44.08
C LEU A 45 31.27 -0.67 -45.39
N SER A 46 31.29 0.66 -45.32
CA SER A 46 31.24 1.53 -46.51
C SER A 46 32.60 1.71 -47.22
N ALA A 47 33.70 1.28 -46.61
CA ALA A 47 35.05 1.58 -47.06
C ALA A 47 35.84 0.40 -47.65
N ASN A 48 35.25 -0.79 -47.81
CA ASN A 48 36.03 -1.95 -48.27
C ASN A 48 35.33 -2.79 -49.34
N GLU A 49 35.62 -2.47 -50.61
CA GLU A 49 35.81 -3.51 -51.65
C GLU A 49 37.21 -4.10 -51.45
N ILE A 50 37.44 -5.00 -50.49
CA ILE A 50 38.50 -6.01 -50.60
C ILE A 50 38.03 -7.31 -49.95
N ASN A 51 37.93 -8.31 -50.81
CA ASN A 51 38.03 -9.74 -50.58
C ASN A 51 39.17 -10.11 -49.60
N GLU A 52 38.87 -10.44 -48.35
CA GLU A 52 39.86 -11.05 -47.43
C GLU A 52 39.17 -11.88 -46.33
N PHE A 53 38.80 -13.12 -46.68
CA PHE A 53 38.24 -14.12 -45.77
C PHE A 53 39.32 -14.98 -45.07
N GLU A 54 40.57 -14.51 -44.97
CA GLU A 54 41.66 -15.30 -44.37
C GLU A 54 42.62 -14.46 -43.52
N ASN A 55 42.13 -13.44 -42.81
CA ASN A 55 42.98 -12.74 -41.83
C ASN A 55 42.88 -13.44 -40.46
N PRO A 56 43.90 -14.19 -40.00
CA PRO A 56 43.85 -15.00 -38.78
C PRO A 56 43.60 -14.18 -37.51
N THR A 57 43.85 -12.88 -37.57
CA THR A 57 43.57 -11.93 -36.47
C THR A 57 42.08 -11.70 -36.25
N VAL A 58 41.27 -11.67 -37.31
CA VAL A 58 39.81 -11.46 -37.22
C VAL A 58 39.11 -12.70 -36.67
N TYR A 59 39.56 -13.89 -37.04
CA TYR A 59 39.06 -15.15 -36.48
C TYR A 59 39.36 -15.27 -34.98
N SER A 60 40.58 -14.87 -34.57
CA SER A 60 40.95 -14.86 -33.15
C SER A 60 40.14 -13.85 -32.34
N LEU A 61 39.83 -12.68 -32.91
CA LEU A 61 38.99 -11.68 -32.26
C LEU A 61 37.53 -12.16 -32.14
N CYS A 62 37.00 -12.81 -33.19
CA CYS A 62 35.65 -13.37 -33.20
C CYS A 62 35.49 -14.52 -32.20
N LEU A 63 36.53 -15.35 -32.01
CA LEU A 63 36.56 -16.37 -30.95
C LEU A 63 36.66 -15.78 -29.54
N ALA A 64 37.32 -14.63 -29.37
CA ALA A 64 37.37 -13.94 -28.08
C ALA A 64 36.00 -13.34 -27.73
N ILE A 65 35.34 -12.68 -28.69
CA ILE A 65 34.00 -12.11 -28.52
C ILE A 65 32.97 -13.20 -28.18
N LYS A 66 33.01 -14.34 -28.89
CA LYS A 66 32.10 -15.47 -28.57
C LYS A 66 32.31 -16.04 -27.17
N ARG A 67 33.54 -16.00 -26.65
CA ARG A 67 33.82 -16.45 -25.28
C ARG A 67 33.32 -15.44 -24.26
N GLU A 68 33.46 -14.14 -24.53
CA GLU A 68 32.89 -13.10 -23.68
C GLU A 68 31.36 -13.17 -23.65
N GLU A 69 30.70 -13.43 -24.79
CA GLU A 69 29.24 -13.64 -24.85
C GLU A 69 28.81 -14.91 -24.07
N GLU A 70 29.55 -16.02 -24.17
CA GLU A 70 29.28 -17.23 -23.38
C GLU A 70 29.49 -17.02 -21.87
N GLU A 71 30.50 -16.24 -21.47
CA GLU A 71 30.74 -15.90 -20.05
C GLU A 71 29.65 -14.97 -19.49
N GLU A 72 29.15 -14.01 -20.28
CA GLU A 72 28.07 -13.10 -19.88
C GLU A 72 26.73 -13.85 -19.74
N GLU A 73 26.43 -14.80 -20.65
CA GLU A 73 25.23 -15.65 -20.58
C GLU A 73 25.28 -16.60 -19.36
N GLU A 74 26.46 -17.14 -19.01
CA GLU A 74 26.65 -17.98 -17.81
C GLU A 74 26.51 -17.16 -16.51
N GLU A 75 26.92 -15.88 -16.50
CA GLU A 75 26.75 -14.97 -15.36
C GLU A 75 25.29 -14.56 -15.17
N GLU A 76 24.56 -14.23 -16.25
CA GLU A 76 23.10 -13.95 -16.19
C GLU A 76 22.31 -15.16 -15.68
N THR A 77 22.63 -16.37 -16.14
CA THR A 77 21.93 -17.60 -15.69
C THR A 77 22.15 -17.83 -14.19
N LYS A 78 23.33 -17.48 -13.65
CA LYS A 78 23.66 -17.64 -12.24
C LYS A 78 22.96 -16.59 -11.36
N GLU A 79 22.79 -15.37 -11.85
CA GLU A 79 22.00 -14.34 -11.16
C GLU A 79 20.52 -14.73 -11.10
N GLU A 80 19.94 -15.29 -12.16
CA GLU A 80 18.56 -15.80 -12.16
C GLU A 80 18.36 -16.96 -11.16
N GLU A 81 19.30 -17.91 -11.07
CA GLU A 81 19.24 -19.01 -10.08
C GLU A 81 19.37 -18.50 -8.63
N GLU A 82 20.21 -17.48 -8.37
CA GLU A 82 20.32 -16.86 -7.04
C GLU A 82 19.05 -16.08 -6.65
N GLU A 83 18.38 -15.40 -7.59
CA GLU A 83 17.09 -14.73 -7.34
C GLU A 83 15.96 -15.74 -7.05
N GLU A 84 15.89 -16.87 -7.76
CA GLU A 84 14.90 -17.92 -7.48
C GLU A 84 15.11 -18.57 -6.09
N GLU A 85 16.36 -18.80 -5.66
CA GLU A 85 16.64 -19.32 -4.32
C GLU A 85 16.26 -18.32 -3.21
N GLU A 86 16.48 -17.01 -3.41
CA GLU A 86 16.05 -15.98 -2.45
C GLU A 86 14.50 -15.87 -2.36
N GLU A 87 13.78 -15.99 -3.47
CA GLU A 87 12.30 -16.00 -3.46
C GLU A 87 11.74 -17.25 -2.74
N GLU A 88 12.34 -18.44 -2.93
CA GLU A 88 11.93 -19.66 -2.20
C GLU A 88 12.20 -19.55 -0.69
N GLU A 89 13.33 -18.96 -0.26
CA GLU A 89 13.61 -18.73 1.16
C GLU A 89 12.63 -17.72 1.80
N GLU A 90 12.26 -16.65 1.10
CA GLU A 90 11.25 -15.68 1.58
C GLU A 90 9.85 -16.31 1.72
N GLU A 91 9.43 -17.17 0.78
CA GLU A 91 8.15 -17.90 0.88
C GLU A 91 8.13 -18.88 2.08
N GLU A 92 9.23 -19.58 2.36
CA GLU A 92 9.32 -20.47 3.53
C GLU A 92 9.29 -19.71 4.87
N GLU A 93 9.90 -18.52 4.96
CA GLU A 93 9.83 -17.67 6.16
C GLU A 93 8.41 -17.11 6.40
N GLU A 94 7.68 -16.72 5.34
CA GLU A 94 6.28 -16.28 5.45
C GLU A 94 5.36 -17.42 5.94
N GLU A 95 5.56 -18.66 5.48
CA GLU A 95 4.79 -19.82 5.94
C GLU A 95 5.07 -20.17 7.43
N GLU A 96 6.33 -20.03 7.90
CA GLU A 96 6.66 -20.25 9.32
C GLU A 96 6.06 -19.17 10.24
N GLU A 97 6.04 -17.90 9.83
CA GLU A 97 5.39 -16.81 10.60
C GLU A 97 3.87 -17.04 10.73
N ASP A 98 3.20 -17.51 9.67
CA ASP A 98 1.77 -17.83 9.67
C ASP A 98 1.44 -18.99 10.64
N ILE A 99 2.32 -19.98 10.76
CA ILE A 99 2.18 -21.11 11.71
C ILE A 99 2.35 -20.65 13.16
N LEU A 100 3.26 -19.72 13.44
CA LEU A 100 3.45 -19.14 14.77
C LEU A 100 2.27 -18.25 15.21
N LEU A 101 1.62 -17.57 14.26
CA LEU A 101 0.41 -16.80 14.52
C LEU A 101 -0.78 -17.71 14.91
N TYR A 102 -0.88 -18.89 14.30
CA TYR A 102 -1.95 -19.86 14.61
C TYR A 102 -1.82 -20.48 16.02
N ASN A 103 -0.60 -20.65 16.51
CA ASN A 103 -0.34 -21.19 17.84
C ASN A 103 -0.48 -20.15 18.97
N HIS A 104 -0.31 -18.85 18.69
CA HIS A 104 -0.63 -17.81 19.67
C HIS A 104 -2.14 -17.56 19.82
N GLN A 105 -2.94 -18.01 18.84
CA GLN A 105 -4.40 -17.91 18.87
C GLN A 105 -5.09 -18.86 19.87
N THR A 106 -4.39 -19.83 20.47
CA THR A 106 -5.00 -20.87 21.33
C THR A 106 -4.82 -20.68 22.84
N LEU A 107 -4.23 -19.55 23.29
CA LEU A 107 -4.15 -19.22 24.73
C LEU A 107 -4.87 -17.92 25.14
N ILE A 108 -5.64 -17.32 24.24
CA ILE A 108 -6.56 -16.23 24.60
C ILE A 108 -7.96 -16.84 24.73
N ALA A 109 -8.44 -16.90 25.97
CA ALA A 109 -9.77 -17.40 26.29
C ALA A 109 -10.85 -16.74 25.40
N PRO A 110 -11.85 -17.50 24.90
CA PRO A 110 -12.95 -16.96 24.09
C PRO A 110 -13.99 -16.15 24.88
N ASP A 111 -13.61 -15.62 26.05
CA ASP A 111 -14.45 -14.79 26.90
C ASP A 111 -13.86 -13.38 27.00
N GLU A 112 -14.08 -12.55 25.97
CA GLU A 112 -14.31 -11.11 26.15
C GLU A 112 -15.03 -10.43 24.96
N CYS A 113 -15.80 -11.19 24.15
CA CYS A 113 -16.79 -10.63 23.21
C CYS A 113 -18.03 -10.05 23.92
N GLY A 114 -17.85 -9.51 25.12
CA GLY A 114 -18.95 -9.05 25.95
C GLY A 114 -18.47 -8.36 27.20
N MET A 115 -17.93 -7.13 27.06
CA MET A 115 -18.06 -6.03 28.04
C MET A 115 -17.44 -4.70 27.62
N LEU A 116 -16.82 -4.56 26.43
CA LEU A 116 -16.58 -3.23 25.86
C LEU A 116 -17.88 -2.67 25.25
N LYS A 117 -18.90 -2.45 26.10
CA LYS A 117 -20.17 -1.82 25.69
C LYS A 117 -19.97 -0.38 25.21
N ASP A 118 -18.85 0.22 25.58
CA ASP A 118 -18.46 1.56 25.19
C ASP A 118 -17.25 1.47 24.26
N CYS A 119 -17.47 1.64 22.97
CA CYS A 119 -16.45 1.72 21.93
C CYS A 119 -16.84 2.83 20.95
N GLY A 120 -15.90 3.26 20.09
CA GLY A 120 -16.16 4.23 19.05
C GLY A 120 -16.60 5.60 19.58
N ASN A 121 -16.06 6.02 20.72
CA ASN A 121 -16.33 7.29 21.37
C ASN A 121 -15.04 7.86 22.01
N ALA A 122 -15.08 9.15 22.39
CA ALA A 122 -13.93 9.86 22.95
C ALA A 122 -13.39 9.25 24.24
N ALA A 123 -14.22 8.65 25.10
CA ALA A 123 -13.77 8.02 26.34
C ALA A 123 -12.92 6.75 26.08
N THR A 124 -13.09 6.16 24.90
CA THR A 124 -12.32 4.99 24.43
C THR A 124 -11.25 5.33 23.42
N GLU A 125 -10.89 6.62 23.32
CA GLU A 125 -9.93 7.12 22.33
C GLU A 125 -10.29 6.67 20.91
N TRP A 126 -11.59 6.62 20.62
CA TRP A 126 -12.12 6.17 19.33
C TRP A 126 -11.64 4.78 18.92
N LYS A 127 -11.52 3.83 19.87
CA LYS A 127 -11.27 2.42 19.54
C LYS A 127 -12.43 1.81 18.74
N PRO A 128 -12.19 1.08 17.64
CA PRO A 128 -13.26 0.49 16.84
C PRO A 128 -14.09 -0.56 17.59
N CYS A 129 -15.37 -0.63 17.26
CA CYS A 129 -16.30 -1.61 17.83
C CYS A 129 -16.32 -2.95 17.08
N ILE A 130 -15.77 -2.97 15.87
CA ILE A 130 -15.77 -4.12 14.97
C ILE A 130 -14.33 -4.35 14.50
N GLU A 131 -13.94 -5.61 14.43
CA GLU A 131 -12.66 -6.03 13.87
C GLU A 131 -12.49 -5.56 12.42
N ARG A 132 -11.26 -5.18 12.07
CA ARG A 132 -10.91 -4.65 10.74
C ARG A 132 -11.35 -5.59 9.61
N LYS A 133 -11.10 -6.90 9.74
CA LYS A 133 -11.46 -7.91 8.74
C LYS A 133 -12.96 -7.88 8.36
N ILE A 134 -13.84 -7.74 9.35
CA ILE A 134 -15.29 -7.66 9.11
C ILE A 134 -15.66 -6.27 8.55
N ALA A 135 -15.03 -5.21 9.05
CA ALA A 135 -15.26 -3.86 8.57
C ALA A 135 -14.90 -3.72 7.08
N ASP A 136 -13.75 -4.25 6.66
CA ASP A 136 -13.26 -4.24 5.28
C ASP A 136 -14.19 -5.01 4.34
N GLN A 137 -14.73 -6.16 4.77
CA GLN A 137 -15.73 -6.88 3.98
C GLN A 137 -16.98 -6.04 3.70
N VAL A 138 -17.47 -5.32 4.71
CA VAL A 138 -18.64 -4.43 4.55
C VAL A 138 -18.28 -3.24 3.66
N PHE A 139 -17.09 -2.66 3.82
CA PHE A 139 -16.61 -1.54 3.02
C PHE A 139 -16.44 -1.94 1.54
N GLY A 140 -15.74 -3.04 1.28
CA GLY A 140 -15.57 -3.63 -0.05
C GLY A 140 -16.90 -3.92 -0.74
N SER A 141 -17.85 -4.54 -0.05
CA SER A 141 -19.20 -4.82 -0.57
C SER A 141 -19.95 -3.55 -1.01
N CYS A 142 -19.77 -2.43 -0.32
CA CYS A 142 -20.31 -1.14 -0.76
C CYS A 142 -19.56 -0.61 -1.98
N CYS A 143 -18.24 -0.69 -1.96
CA CYS A 143 -17.38 -0.21 -3.04
C CYS A 143 -17.64 -0.93 -4.35
N GLU A 144 -17.95 -2.22 -4.36
CA GLU A 144 -18.33 -2.95 -5.58
C GLU A 144 -19.47 -2.27 -6.36
N ARG A 145 -20.37 -1.56 -5.67
CA ARG A 145 -21.53 -0.90 -6.25
C ARG A 145 -21.28 0.55 -6.69
N PHE A 146 -20.42 1.28 -5.97
CA PHE A 146 -20.25 2.73 -6.14
C PHE A 146 -18.86 3.16 -6.60
N VAL A 147 -17.87 2.27 -6.55
CA VAL A 147 -16.45 2.52 -6.80
C VAL A 147 -15.95 1.54 -7.87
N PRO A 148 -15.32 2.04 -8.95
CA PRO A 148 -14.84 1.17 -10.01
C PRO A 148 -13.55 0.43 -9.57
N PRO A 149 -13.20 -0.71 -10.21
CA PRO A 149 -12.11 -1.58 -9.79
C PRO A 149 -10.77 -0.87 -9.54
N GLU A 150 -10.43 0.09 -10.40
CA GLU A 150 -9.21 0.89 -10.31
C GLU A 150 -9.05 1.70 -9.01
N CYS A 151 -10.14 1.93 -8.28
CA CYS A 151 -10.18 2.70 -7.04
C CYS A 151 -10.45 1.83 -5.80
N ARG A 152 -10.70 0.52 -5.97
CA ARG A 152 -11.10 -0.36 -4.86
C ARG A 152 -9.98 -0.63 -3.85
N GLY A 153 -8.72 -0.39 -4.22
CA GLY A 153 -7.61 -0.41 -3.27
C GLY A 153 -7.78 0.57 -2.10
N LEU A 154 -8.62 1.60 -2.24
CA LEU A 154 -8.95 2.53 -1.15
C LEU A 154 -10.06 2.04 -0.22
N CYS A 155 -10.66 0.87 -0.50
CA CYS A 155 -11.81 0.35 0.22
C CYS A 155 -11.43 -0.59 1.37
N ILE A 156 -10.43 -0.17 2.13
CA ILE A 156 -9.89 -0.85 3.32
C ILE A 156 -9.73 0.18 4.44
N TYR A 157 -9.96 -0.25 5.68
CA TYR A 157 -9.69 0.56 6.87
C TYR A 157 -8.23 0.41 7.28
N GLU A 158 -7.37 1.17 6.63
CA GLU A 158 -5.97 1.28 7.03
C GLU A 158 -5.76 2.47 7.98
N ASN A 159 -5.29 2.20 9.20
CA ASN A 159 -5.09 3.17 10.26
C ASN A 159 -3.62 3.41 10.60
N ASN A 160 -2.70 2.61 10.05
CA ASN A 160 -1.28 2.88 10.08
C ASN A 160 -0.96 4.01 9.08
N PRO A 161 -0.31 5.11 9.53
CA PRO A 161 -0.02 6.26 8.67
C PRO A 161 0.94 5.95 7.51
N ILE A 162 1.79 4.93 7.64
CA ILE A 162 2.72 4.51 6.58
C ILE A 162 1.94 3.71 5.53
N GLU A 163 1.26 2.64 5.95
CA GLU A 163 0.47 1.79 5.06
C GLU A 163 -0.63 2.58 4.33
N ALA A 164 -1.32 3.49 5.04
CA ALA A 164 -2.34 4.33 4.43
C ALA A 164 -1.78 5.20 3.29
N ARG A 165 -0.53 5.67 3.42
CA ARG A 165 0.15 6.44 2.36
C ARG A 165 0.56 5.54 1.20
N VAL A 166 1.06 4.34 1.49
CA VAL A 166 1.40 3.32 0.48
C VAL A 166 0.16 2.97 -0.35
N VAL A 167 -0.98 2.70 0.30
CA VAL A 167 -2.27 2.43 -0.34
C VAL A 167 -2.73 3.60 -1.22
N LEU A 168 -2.65 4.84 -0.70
CA LEU A 168 -2.96 6.04 -1.49
C LEU A 168 -2.02 6.15 -2.69
N MET A 169 -0.73 5.95 -2.49
CA MET A 169 0.30 6.04 -3.53
C MET A 169 0.04 5.02 -4.64
N HIS A 170 -0.11 3.74 -4.32
CA HIS A 170 -0.35 2.69 -5.33
C HIS A 170 -1.69 2.84 -6.03
N THR A 171 -2.71 3.39 -5.37
CA THR A 171 -4.02 3.60 -6.01
C THR A 171 -4.02 4.84 -6.92
N ILE A 172 -3.23 5.88 -6.59
CA ILE A 172 -3.23 7.18 -7.28
C ILE A 172 -2.13 7.30 -8.32
N GLN A 173 -0.88 6.92 -8.01
CA GLN A 173 0.30 7.16 -8.85
C GLN A 173 0.26 6.51 -10.23
N PRO A 174 -0.31 5.30 -10.44
CA PRO A 174 -0.48 4.79 -11.80
C PRO A 174 -1.63 5.47 -12.56
N SER A 175 -2.21 6.56 -12.02
CA SER A 175 -3.37 7.31 -12.56
C SER A 175 -4.64 6.49 -12.77
N ARG A 176 -4.67 5.28 -12.21
CA ARG A 176 -5.78 4.32 -12.34
C ARG A 176 -7.03 4.92 -11.68
N CYS A 177 -6.94 5.36 -10.42
CA CYS A 177 -8.09 5.94 -9.74
C CYS A 177 -8.26 7.45 -9.95
N ARG A 178 -9.37 7.86 -10.59
CA ARG A 178 -9.76 9.28 -10.71
C ARG A 178 -10.42 9.78 -9.41
N LEU A 179 -9.61 10.18 -8.42
CA LEU A 179 -10.11 10.62 -7.10
C LEU A 179 -11.18 11.71 -7.14
N TYR A 180 -11.06 12.69 -8.03
CA TYR A 180 -12.06 13.77 -8.13
C TYR A 180 -13.47 13.28 -8.47
N LYS A 181 -13.59 12.08 -9.04
CA LYS A 181 -14.86 11.45 -9.43
C LYS A 181 -15.37 10.44 -8.39
N TYR A 182 -14.46 9.74 -7.72
CA TYR A 182 -14.81 8.56 -6.91
C TYR A 182 -14.49 8.68 -5.41
N LEU A 183 -13.72 9.68 -4.97
CA LEU A 183 -13.40 9.84 -3.55
C LEU A 183 -14.64 10.06 -2.68
N SER A 184 -15.65 10.78 -3.21
CA SER A 184 -16.96 10.90 -2.56
C SER A 184 -17.66 9.55 -2.38
N SER A 185 -17.57 8.64 -3.36
CA SER A 185 -18.12 7.27 -3.25
C SER A 185 -17.37 6.45 -2.21
N VAL A 186 -16.03 6.54 -2.18
CA VAL A 186 -15.18 5.85 -1.19
C VAL A 186 -15.54 6.32 0.22
N VAL A 187 -15.58 7.63 0.45
CA VAL A 187 -15.97 8.22 1.75
C VAL A 187 -17.40 7.85 2.13
N HIS A 188 -18.34 7.85 1.18
CA HIS A 188 -19.71 7.40 1.43
C HIS A 188 -19.75 5.96 1.94
N CYS A 189 -19.01 5.06 1.29
CA CYS A 189 -18.95 3.66 1.68
C CYS A 189 -18.24 3.44 3.02
N ALA A 190 -17.14 4.16 3.29
CA ALA A 190 -16.44 4.10 4.57
C ALA A 190 -17.33 4.60 5.73
N ALA A 191 -17.98 5.75 5.55
CA ALA A 191 -18.84 6.32 6.57
C ALA A 191 -20.13 5.51 6.80
N GLN A 192 -20.58 4.73 5.82
CA GLN A 192 -21.89 4.10 5.76
C GLN A 192 -23.01 5.12 6.06
N THR A 193 -23.57 5.10 7.26
CA THR A 193 -24.62 6.02 7.72
C THR A 193 -24.20 6.86 8.92
N HIS A 194 -22.90 6.85 9.28
CA HIS A 194 -22.40 7.41 10.53
C HIS A 194 -21.65 8.73 10.29
N ASP A 195 -22.05 9.77 11.00
CA ASP A 195 -21.30 11.02 11.07
C ASP A 195 -20.17 10.89 12.10
N ASN A 196 -18.93 10.96 11.62
CA ASN A 196 -17.72 10.82 12.45
C ASN A 196 -17.00 12.15 12.64
N THR A 197 -17.69 13.27 12.42
CA THR A 197 -17.11 14.62 12.54
C THR A 197 -16.47 14.85 13.90
N GLN A 198 -17.05 14.34 14.99
CA GLN A 198 -16.47 14.50 16.33
C GLN A 198 -15.13 13.77 16.45
N CYS A 199 -15.04 12.51 16.00
CA CYS A 199 -13.78 11.77 15.97
C CYS A 199 -12.72 12.52 15.16
N CYS A 200 -13.07 12.99 13.96
CA CYS A 200 -12.14 13.74 13.13
C CYS A 200 -11.67 15.06 13.76
N ARG A 201 -12.48 15.69 14.61
CA ARG A 201 -12.03 16.86 15.38
C ARG A 201 -10.98 16.46 16.39
N ASP A 202 -11.24 15.41 17.16
CA ASP A 202 -10.34 14.90 18.20
C ASP A 202 -9.01 14.38 17.60
N MET A 203 -9.02 13.79 16.40
CA MET A 203 -7.81 13.32 15.69
C MET A 203 -7.06 14.42 14.90
N GLY A 204 -7.51 15.69 15.00
CA GLY A 204 -6.85 16.84 14.39
C GLY A 204 -7.07 16.99 12.87
N VAL A 205 -8.03 16.28 12.26
CA VAL A 205 -8.34 16.43 10.81
C VAL A 205 -8.82 17.84 10.50
N HIS A 206 -9.53 18.47 11.43
CA HIS A 206 -10.03 19.84 11.29
C HIS A 206 -8.93 20.91 11.28
N GLU A 207 -7.74 20.60 11.79
CA GLU A 207 -6.61 21.54 11.89
C GLU A 207 -5.97 21.81 10.52
N ILE A 208 -6.03 20.84 9.59
CA ILE A 208 -5.62 21.04 8.19
C ILE A 208 -6.53 22.06 7.50
N GLY A 209 -7.82 21.99 7.81
CA GLY A 209 -8.82 22.93 7.34
C GLY A 209 -10.24 22.41 7.57
N PRO A 210 -11.22 23.32 7.76
CA PRO A 210 -12.61 22.94 8.05
C PRO A 210 -13.26 22.13 6.93
N GLN A 211 -12.80 22.30 5.69
CA GLN A 211 -13.25 21.52 4.54
C GLN A 211 -12.91 20.03 4.66
N CYS A 212 -11.89 19.64 5.41
CA CYS A 212 -11.50 18.23 5.56
C CYS A 212 -12.54 17.43 6.35
N LEU A 213 -13.32 18.09 7.22
CA LEU A 213 -14.44 17.45 7.92
C LEU A 213 -15.54 16.95 6.98
N GLN A 214 -15.56 17.40 5.72
CA GLN A 214 -16.48 16.83 4.74
C GLN A 214 -16.17 15.35 4.43
N MET A 215 -14.93 14.90 4.65
CA MET A 215 -14.52 13.50 4.52
C MET A 215 -14.97 12.64 5.70
N CYS A 216 -15.44 13.23 6.80
CA CYS A 216 -15.74 12.50 8.03
C CYS A 216 -17.21 12.05 8.14
N LYS A 217 -18.03 12.41 7.16
CA LYS A 217 -19.47 12.19 7.16
C LYS A 217 -19.92 11.45 5.89
N PRO A 218 -21.08 10.77 5.92
CA PRO A 218 -21.61 10.13 4.74
C PRO A 218 -21.96 11.18 3.69
N GLN A 219 -21.63 10.90 2.42
CA GLN A 219 -21.97 11.79 1.32
C GLN A 219 -23.41 11.58 0.90
N GLY A 220 -24.21 12.65 0.89
CA GLY A 220 -25.61 12.57 0.44
C GLY A 220 -25.74 12.14 -1.03
N ASN A 221 -24.74 12.45 -1.85
CA ASN A 221 -24.60 11.93 -3.20
C ASN A 221 -23.22 11.24 -3.35
N PRO A 222 -23.16 9.90 -3.39
CA PRO A 222 -21.90 9.17 -3.56
C PRO A 222 -21.15 9.59 -4.83
N ARG A 223 -21.86 9.93 -5.91
CA ARG A 223 -21.28 10.33 -7.20
C ARG A 223 -20.98 11.83 -7.30
N GLN A 224 -20.98 12.54 -6.17
CA GLN A 224 -20.63 13.96 -6.16
C GLN A 224 -19.19 14.13 -6.63
N LEU A 225 -19.01 15.01 -7.63
CA LEU A 225 -17.69 15.38 -8.10
C LEU A 225 -17.02 16.31 -7.08
N TRP A 226 -15.81 15.97 -6.68
CA TRP A 226 -14.94 16.73 -5.78
C TRP A 226 -13.82 17.45 -6.53
N GLY A 227 -14.08 17.78 -7.79
CA GLY A 227 -13.16 18.43 -8.72
C GLY A 227 -13.63 18.27 -10.16
N THR A 228 -12.87 18.83 -11.10
CA THR A 228 -13.22 18.81 -12.53
C THR A 228 -12.28 17.92 -13.34
N LYS A 229 -10.96 18.15 -13.22
CA LYS A 229 -9.91 17.35 -13.86
C LYS A 229 -9.02 16.62 -12.85
N SER A 230 -8.94 17.16 -11.65
CA SER A 230 -8.20 16.64 -10.51
C SER A 230 -8.96 16.99 -9.24
N LEU A 231 -8.60 16.35 -8.13
CA LEU A 231 -9.19 16.61 -6.83
C LEU A 231 -8.94 18.09 -6.48
N ARG A 232 -9.94 18.78 -5.92
CA ARG A 232 -9.76 20.19 -5.54
C ARG A 232 -8.58 20.32 -4.58
N LYS A 233 -7.77 21.37 -4.73
CA LYS A 233 -6.53 21.57 -3.95
C LYS A 233 -6.78 21.60 -2.44
N ASP A 234 -7.91 22.17 -2.02
CA ASP A 234 -8.34 22.23 -0.61
C ASP A 234 -8.68 20.85 -0.03
N LEU A 235 -8.95 19.85 -0.88
CA LEU A 235 -9.19 18.46 -0.48
C LEU A 235 -7.96 17.56 -0.59
N VAL A 236 -7.03 17.87 -1.50
CA VAL A 236 -5.77 17.12 -1.63
C VAL A 236 -4.99 17.16 -0.31
N VAL A 237 -4.94 18.33 0.34
CA VAL A 237 -4.26 18.49 1.63
C VAL A 237 -4.88 17.63 2.74
N CYS A 238 -6.17 17.31 2.65
CA CYS A 238 -6.86 16.48 3.63
C CYS A 238 -6.39 15.02 3.61
N LEU A 239 -5.86 14.54 2.48
CA LEU A 239 -5.32 13.18 2.35
C LEU A 239 -4.10 12.93 3.25
N ALA A 240 -3.45 13.99 3.77
CA ALA A 240 -2.35 13.86 4.72
C ALA A 240 -2.76 13.22 6.06
N LYS A 241 -4.07 13.18 6.37
CA LYS A 241 -4.67 12.56 7.55
C LYS A 241 -5.64 11.42 7.17
N TRP A 242 -5.40 10.76 6.04
CA TRP A 242 -6.28 9.70 5.54
C TRP A 242 -6.41 8.52 6.51
N ASP A 243 -5.31 8.13 7.16
CA ASP A 243 -5.26 7.14 8.25
C ASP A 243 -6.26 7.49 9.36
N GLN A 244 -6.30 8.75 9.78
CA GLN A 244 -7.19 9.23 10.83
C GLN A 244 -8.65 9.26 10.38
N VAL A 245 -8.91 9.62 9.12
CA VAL A 245 -10.25 9.58 8.56
C VAL A 245 -10.77 8.14 8.50
N MET A 246 -9.94 7.18 8.07
CA MET A 246 -10.29 5.76 8.03
C MET A 246 -10.52 5.19 9.43
N GLN A 247 -9.63 5.50 10.39
CA GLN A 247 -9.80 5.15 11.80
C GLN A 247 -11.15 5.65 12.32
N CYS A 248 -11.49 6.91 12.08
CA CYS A 248 -12.75 7.48 12.53
C CYS A 248 -13.98 6.83 11.89
N HIS A 249 -13.91 6.45 10.61
CA HIS A 249 -14.99 5.71 9.96
C HIS A 249 -15.16 4.30 10.53
N GLN A 250 -14.07 3.56 10.72
CA GLN A 250 -14.10 2.24 11.35
C GLN A 250 -14.69 2.32 12.76
N SER A 251 -14.31 3.33 13.52
CA SER A 251 -14.80 3.59 14.87
C SER A 251 -16.25 4.05 14.91
N GLY A 252 -16.81 4.53 13.81
CA GLY A 252 -18.24 4.81 13.67
C GLY A 252 -19.09 3.55 13.51
N LEU A 253 -18.51 2.43 13.07
CA LEU A 253 -19.26 1.21 12.79
C LEU A 253 -19.78 0.57 14.08
N ARG A 254 -20.99 0.00 14.01
CA ARG A 254 -21.62 -0.71 15.12
C ARG A 254 -22.08 -2.08 14.64
N ALA A 255 -21.76 -3.11 15.41
CA ALA A 255 -22.26 -4.45 15.14
C ALA A 255 -23.80 -4.42 15.21
N ARG A 256 -24.48 -4.65 14.10
CA ARG A 256 -25.93 -4.87 14.14
C ARG A 256 -26.14 -6.18 14.89
N LYS A 257 -26.92 -6.16 15.98
CA LYS A 257 -27.37 -7.39 16.64
C LYS A 257 -28.19 -8.19 15.62
N ILE A 258 -27.60 -9.22 15.02
CA ILE A 258 -28.37 -10.20 14.26
C ILE A 258 -29.12 -11.02 15.31
N PRO A 259 -30.47 -10.96 15.38
CA PRO A 259 -31.21 -11.83 16.27
C PRO A 259 -30.90 -13.28 15.87
N LYS A 260 -30.30 -14.04 16.79
CA LYS A 260 -30.11 -15.48 16.60
C LYS A 260 -31.51 -16.07 16.42
N THR A 261 -31.74 -16.73 15.28
CA THR A 261 -32.96 -17.50 15.05
C THR A 261 -33.09 -18.53 16.18
N PRO A 262 -34.26 -18.64 16.85
CA PRO A 262 -34.44 -19.64 17.88
C PRO A 262 -34.33 -21.01 17.24
N THR A 263 -33.32 -21.78 17.65
CA THR A 263 -33.24 -23.21 17.36
C THR A 263 -34.48 -23.86 17.93
N VAL A 264 -35.36 -24.34 17.04
CA VAL A 264 -36.54 -25.12 17.41
C VAL A 264 -36.04 -26.43 18.02
N THR A 265 -36.09 -26.52 19.34
CA THR A 265 -35.91 -27.78 20.05
C THR A 265 -37.18 -28.59 19.89
N THR A 266 -37.16 -29.57 19.00
CA THR A 266 -38.20 -30.59 18.88
C THR A 266 -38.13 -31.48 20.13
N HIS A 267 -39.21 -31.50 20.91
CA HIS A 267 -39.42 -32.44 22.02
C HIS A 267 -39.86 -33.80 21.50
#